data_AF-A0A920EUV1-F1
#
_entry.id   AF-A0A920EUV1-F1
#
_cell.length_a   1.000
_cell.length_b   1.000
_cell.length_c   1.000
_cell.angle_alpha   90.00
_cell.angle_beta   90.00
_cell.angle_gamma   90.00
#
_symmetry.space_group_name_H-M   'P 1'
#
loop_
_entity.id
_entity.type
_entity.pdbx_description
1 polymer ?
#
loop_
_entity_poly.entity_id
_entity_poly.type
_entity_poly.pdbx_seq_one_letter_code
_entity_poly.pdbx_strand_id
1 'polypeptide(L)'
;MVSEGGLRKPERKAININDPKFWNETELDTELRRQFDVCHSCRRCFNLCDSFPKLFDLIDEAPSMELDTVDSSSFKNVVDACTLCDMCFMVSCPYVPPHEFAIDIPSIFIRYKALENKKNTNSIDSQIAKDRSKW
;
A
#
# COMPACT_ATOMS: atom_id res chain seq x y z
N MET A 1 -18.70 -18.21 10.74
CA MET A 1 -17.49 -18.90 10.25
C MET A 1 -16.83 -18.00 9.23
N VAL A 2 -15.63 -17.49 9.52
CA VAL A 2 -14.88 -16.68 8.57
C VAL A 2 -14.33 -17.64 7.51
N SER A 3 -14.86 -17.56 6.30
CA SER A 3 -14.42 -18.38 5.15
C SER A 3 -13.23 -17.69 4.47
N GLU A 4 -12.21 -18.48 4.10
CA GLU A 4 -11.02 -17.99 3.40
C GLU A 4 -11.40 -17.14 2.18
N GLY A 5 -10.88 -15.92 2.14
CA GLY A 5 -11.18 -14.92 1.13
C GLY A 5 -10.94 -15.36 -0.32
N GLY A 6 -9.94 -16.20 -0.56
CA GLY A 6 -9.59 -16.68 -1.92
C GLY A 6 -10.61 -17.63 -2.56
N LEU A 7 -11.61 -18.11 -1.81
CA LEU A 7 -12.63 -19.05 -2.31
C LEU A 7 -14.00 -18.39 -2.55
N ARG A 8 -14.13 -17.09 -2.24
CA ARG A 8 -15.37 -16.33 -2.35
C ARG A 8 -15.13 -15.01 -3.06
N LYS A 9 -16.20 -14.37 -3.53
CA LYS A 9 -16.12 -13.01 -4.06
C LYS A 9 -15.67 -12.05 -2.94
N PRO A 10 -14.58 -11.28 -3.11
CA PRO A 10 -14.17 -10.29 -2.13
C PRO A 10 -15.18 -9.16 -2.00
N GLU A 11 -15.32 -8.64 -0.79
CA GLU A 11 -16.04 -7.41 -0.54
C GLU A 11 -15.05 -6.26 -0.44
N ARG A 12 -15.29 -5.16 -1.15
CA ARG A 12 -14.43 -3.98 -1.13
C ARG A 12 -15.25 -2.75 -0.72
N LYS A 13 -14.74 -2.00 0.26
CA LYS A 13 -15.28 -0.69 0.60
C LYS A 13 -14.74 0.34 -0.39
N ALA A 14 -15.61 1.24 -0.86
CA ALA A 14 -15.18 2.32 -1.74
C ALA A 14 -14.16 3.23 -1.02
N ILE A 15 -13.16 3.69 -1.77
CA ILE A 15 -12.16 4.64 -1.27
C ILE A 15 -12.85 5.97 -0.98
N ASN A 16 -12.78 6.42 0.27
CA ASN A 16 -13.36 7.69 0.70
C ASN A 16 -12.29 8.79 0.77
N ILE A 17 -12.12 9.52 -0.34
CA ILE A 17 -11.15 10.64 -0.43
C ILE A 17 -11.53 11.86 0.41
N ASN A 18 -12.79 11.95 0.87
CA ASN A 18 -13.29 13.04 1.70
C ASN A 18 -13.01 12.80 3.19
N ASP A 19 -12.60 11.58 3.57
CA ASP A 19 -12.18 11.31 4.94
C ASP A 19 -10.85 12.04 5.21
N PRO A 20 -10.76 12.91 6.24
CA PRO A 20 -9.50 13.55 6.61
C PRO A 20 -8.36 12.55 6.86
N LYS A 21 -8.69 11.34 7.34
CA LYS A 21 -7.69 10.29 7.55
C LYS A 21 -7.06 9.83 6.24
N PHE A 22 -7.78 9.87 5.12
CA PHE A 22 -7.25 9.47 3.81
C PHE A 22 -5.95 10.20 3.48
N TRP A 23 -5.86 11.49 3.81
CA TRP A 23 -4.70 12.35 3.53
C TRP A 23 -3.67 12.43 4.67
N ASN A 24 -3.84 11.67 5.76
CA ASN A 24 -2.90 11.65 6.86
C ASN A 24 -1.81 10.59 6.61
N GLU A 25 -0.54 11.02 6.62
CA GLU A 25 0.62 10.17 6.34
C GLU A 25 0.91 9.15 7.44
N THR A 26 0.75 9.54 8.70
CA THR A 26 0.95 8.64 9.84
C THR A 26 -0.09 7.53 9.85
N GLU A 27 -1.34 7.85 9.54
CA GLU A 27 -2.43 6.88 9.40
C GLU A 27 -2.24 5.97 8.17
N LEU A 28 -1.58 6.46 7.12
CA LEU A 28 -1.22 5.64 5.96
C LEU A 28 -0.10 4.67 6.31
N ASP A 29 0.96 5.16 6.96
CA ASP A 29 2.11 4.37 7.38
C ASP A 29 1.69 3.25 8.34
N THR A 30 0.86 3.59 9.34
CA THR A 30 0.29 2.61 10.28
C THR A 30 -0.47 1.50 9.56
N GLU A 31 -1.30 1.86 8.58
CA GLU A 31 -2.10 0.88 7.83
C GLU A 31 -1.26 0.06 6.84
N LEU A 32 -0.23 0.65 6.22
CA LEU A 32 0.74 -0.08 5.40
C LEU A 32 1.45 -1.14 6.23
N ARG A 33 1.98 -0.76 7.39
CA ARG A 33 2.67 -1.69 8.29
C ARG A 33 1.76 -2.83 8.72
N ARG A 34 0.51 -2.54 9.09
CA ARG A 34 -0.48 -3.56 9.46
C ARG A 34 -0.75 -4.57 8.34
N GLN A 35 -0.92 -4.11 7.10
CA GLN A 35 -1.18 -5.03 5.99
C GLN A 35 0.08 -5.77 5.54
N PHE A 36 1.24 -5.10 5.57
CA PHE A 36 2.53 -5.70 5.22
C PHE A 36 2.95 -6.80 6.18
N ASP A 37 2.68 -6.63 7.48
CA ASP A 37 2.93 -7.63 8.52
C ASP A 37 2.17 -8.94 8.23
N VAL A 38 0.88 -8.81 7.92
CA VAL A 38 0.04 -9.96 7.51
C VAL A 38 0.52 -10.56 6.19
N CYS A 39 0.96 -9.73 5.24
CA CYS A 39 1.48 -10.20 3.96
C CYS A 39 2.80 -10.98 4.11
N HIS A 40 3.72 -10.49 4.93
CA HIS A 40 5.02 -11.12 5.21
C HIS A 40 4.87 -12.42 6.00
N SER A 41 3.91 -12.47 6.92
CA SER A 41 3.56 -13.70 7.65
C SER A 41 2.95 -14.78 6.74
N CYS A 42 2.16 -14.40 5.73
CA CYS A 42 1.45 -15.38 4.89
C CYS A 42 2.16 -15.74 3.58
N ARG A 43 2.96 -14.84 3.01
CA ARG A 43 3.75 -14.95 1.76
C ARG A 43 3.05 -15.54 0.52
N ARG A 44 1.73 -15.72 0.53
CA ARG A 44 0.98 -16.40 -0.55
C ARG A 44 1.02 -15.69 -1.91
N CYS A 45 1.25 -14.38 -1.92
CA CYS A 45 1.15 -13.56 -3.12
C CYS A 45 2.47 -13.43 -3.91
N PHE A 46 3.56 -14.08 -3.48
CA PHE A 46 4.91 -13.88 -4.04
C PHE A 46 5.01 -14.16 -5.56
N ASN A 47 4.24 -15.13 -6.08
CA ASN A 47 4.25 -15.50 -7.50
C ASN A 47 3.33 -14.65 -8.39
N LEU A 48 2.60 -13.68 -7.83
CA LEU A 48 1.55 -12.96 -8.57
C LEU A 48 1.91 -11.53 -8.93
N CYS A 49 2.79 -10.90 -8.15
CA CYS A 49 3.11 -9.48 -8.31
C CYS A 49 4.49 -9.17 -7.73
N ASP A 50 5.28 -8.39 -8.48
CA ASP A 50 6.63 -7.97 -8.11
C ASP A 50 6.71 -7.15 -6.81
N SER A 51 5.59 -6.53 -6.38
CA SER A 51 5.53 -5.85 -5.09
C SER A 51 5.81 -6.78 -3.91
N PHE A 52 5.35 -8.04 -3.95
CA PHE A 52 5.45 -8.92 -2.79
C PHE A 52 6.86 -9.46 -2.55
N PRO A 53 7.60 -9.97 -3.55
CA PRO A 53 9.01 -10.29 -3.38
C PRO A 53 9.81 -9.10 -2.83
N LYS A 54 9.62 -7.90 -3.39
CA LYS A 54 10.27 -6.68 -2.90
C LYS A 54 9.93 -6.35 -1.45
N LEU A 55 8.67 -6.55 -1.04
CA LEU A 55 8.24 -6.37 0.34
C LEU A 55 8.92 -7.37 1.26
N PHE A 56 9.01 -8.63 0.85
CA PHE A 56 9.57 -9.70 1.68
C PHE A 56 11.08 -9.53 1.82
N ASP A 57 11.78 -9.25 0.72
CA ASP A 57 13.22 -8.95 0.74
C ASP A 57 13.49 -7.73 1.65
N LEU A 58 12.68 -6.67 1.54
CA LEU A 58 12.81 -5.47 2.36
C LEU A 58 12.72 -5.77 3.87
N ILE A 59 11.82 -6.67 4.28
CA ILE A 59 11.65 -7.03 5.70
C ILE A 59 12.71 -8.04 6.13
N ASP A 60 13.02 -9.04 5.30
CA ASP A 60 13.99 -10.09 5.60
C ASP A 60 15.43 -9.54 5.72
N GLU A 61 15.74 -8.43 5.03
CA GLU A 61 17.01 -7.72 5.11
C GLU A 61 17.07 -6.70 6.27
N ALA A 62 15.97 -6.47 6.98
CA ALA A 62 15.92 -5.53 8.09
C ALA A 62 16.63 -6.09 9.35
N PRO A 63 17.23 -5.24 10.21
CA PRO A 63 17.96 -5.70 11.40
C PRO A 63 17.16 -6.59 12.36
N SER A 64 15.86 -6.30 12.53
CA SER A 64 14.96 -7.11 13.35
C SER A 64 14.31 -8.26 12.59
N MET A 65 14.43 -8.29 11.25
CA MET A 65 13.62 -9.09 10.33
C MET A 65 12.11 -8.83 10.45
N GLU A 66 11.75 -7.68 11.03
CA GLU A 66 10.38 -7.24 11.28
C GLU A 66 10.20 -5.82 10.76
N LEU A 67 8.95 -5.39 10.57
CA LEU A 67 8.65 -4.06 10.02
C LEU A 67 9.10 -2.89 10.91
N ASP A 68 9.27 -3.10 12.21
CA ASP A 68 9.60 -2.05 13.19
C ASP A 68 10.93 -1.32 12.88
N THR A 69 11.88 -2.00 12.24
CA THR A 69 13.17 -1.40 11.83
C THR A 69 13.22 -0.97 10.36
N VAL A 70 12.15 -1.17 9.60
CA VAL A 70 12.05 -0.77 8.19
C VAL A 70 11.70 0.72 8.08
N ASP A 71 12.52 1.47 7.37
CA ASP A 71 12.27 2.88 7.07
C ASP A 71 11.07 3.05 6.11
N SER A 72 10.18 3.97 6.44
CA SER A 72 8.95 4.21 5.68
C SER A 72 9.19 4.70 4.25
N SER A 73 10.34 5.32 3.95
CA SER A 73 10.68 5.74 2.59
C SER A 73 10.93 4.55 1.66
N SER A 74 11.39 3.42 2.20
CA SER A 74 11.63 2.19 1.45
C SER A 74 10.35 1.55 0.93
N PHE A 75 9.18 1.85 1.54
CA PHE A 75 7.89 1.37 1.06
C PHE A 75 7.60 1.84 -0.38
N LYS A 76 8.17 2.97 -0.81
CA LYS A 76 8.00 3.47 -2.18
C LYS A 76 8.36 2.41 -3.23
N ASN A 77 9.46 1.69 -3.03
CA ASN A 77 9.93 0.66 -3.96
C ASN A 77 8.94 -0.50 -4.10
N VAL A 78 8.22 -0.83 -3.03
CA VAL A 78 7.16 -1.85 -3.01
C VAL A 78 5.92 -1.35 -3.73
N VAL A 79 5.48 -0.11 -3.43
CA VAL A 79 4.29 0.51 -4.02
C VAL A 79 4.47 0.78 -5.51
N ASP A 80 5.67 1.15 -5.95
CA ASP A 80 5.96 1.44 -7.36
C ASP A 80 5.98 0.20 -8.25
N ALA A 81 6.27 -0.97 -7.69
CA ALA A 81 6.16 -2.23 -8.40
C ALA A 81 4.71 -2.69 -8.64
N CYS A 82 3.73 -2.05 -8.00
CA CYS A 82 2.33 -2.46 -8.15
C CYS A 82 1.71 -1.87 -9.41
N THR A 83 1.17 -2.76 -10.24
CA THR A 83 0.47 -2.42 -11.49
C THR A 83 -1.04 -2.22 -11.32
N LEU A 84 -1.56 -2.33 -10.09
CA LEU A 84 -2.99 -2.18 -9.76
C LEU A 84 -3.93 -3.14 -10.53
N CYS A 85 -3.47 -4.36 -10.81
CA CYS A 85 -4.26 -5.39 -11.51
C CYS A 85 -5.29 -6.12 -10.62
N ASP A 86 -5.30 -5.86 -9.32
CA ASP A 86 -6.18 -6.49 -8.31
C ASP A 86 -6.07 -8.02 -8.13
N MET A 87 -5.17 -8.72 -8.82
CA MET A 87 -5.10 -10.19 -8.75
C MET A 87 -4.83 -10.72 -7.34
N CYS A 88 -3.95 -10.05 -6.57
CA CYS A 88 -3.65 -10.46 -5.20
C CYS A 88 -4.89 -10.38 -4.28
N PHE A 89 -5.74 -9.37 -4.49
CA PHE A 89 -6.98 -9.17 -3.76
C PHE A 89 -8.08 -10.12 -4.24
N MET A 90 -8.22 -10.30 -5.55
CA MET A 90 -9.34 -11.01 -6.15
C MET A 90 -9.23 -12.53 -6.09
N VAL A 91 -8.01 -13.08 -6.12
CA VAL A 91 -7.81 -14.51 -6.41
C VAL A 91 -7.07 -15.24 -5.30
N SER A 92 -6.23 -14.55 -4.51
CA SER A 92 -5.22 -15.26 -3.72
C SER A 92 -5.15 -14.88 -2.24
N CYS A 93 -5.58 -13.68 -1.86
CA CYS A 93 -5.54 -13.28 -0.47
C CYS A 93 -6.68 -13.96 0.33
N PRO A 94 -6.37 -14.79 1.34
CA PRO A 94 -7.41 -15.39 2.19
C PRO A 94 -8.01 -14.41 3.20
N TYR A 95 -7.41 -13.21 3.34
CA TYR A 95 -7.69 -12.25 4.41
C TYR A 95 -8.38 -10.98 3.93
N VAL A 96 -8.96 -10.99 2.72
CA VAL A 96 -9.79 -9.88 2.23
C VAL A 96 -11.08 -9.73 3.04
N PRO A 97 -11.71 -8.54 3.08
CA PRO A 97 -12.96 -8.35 3.81
C PRO A 97 -14.06 -9.36 3.42
N PRO A 98 -14.94 -9.78 4.35
CA PRO A 98 -15.06 -9.32 5.74
C PRO A 98 -14.16 -10.05 6.75
N HIS A 99 -13.04 -10.65 6.33
CA HIS A 99 -12.04 -11.16 7.27
C HIS A 99 -11.57 -10.03 8.22
N GLU A 100 -11.26 -10.34 9.48
CA GLU A 100 -10.90 -9.36 10.51
C GLU A 100 -9.69 -8.49 10.12
N PHE A 101 -8.70 -9.08 9.45
CA PHE A 101 -7.54 -8.36 8.90
C PHE A 101 -7.88 -7.44 7.72
N ALA A 102 -9.00 -7.65 7.02
CA ALA A 102 -9.49 -6.77 5.96
C ALA A 102 -8.39 -6.28 4.99
N ILE A 103 -7.56 -7.20 4.47
CA ILE A 103 -6.42 -6.87 3.60
C ILE A 103 -6.92 -6.38 2.24
N ASP A 104 -6.41 -5.22 1.81
CA ASP A 104 -6.69 -4.60 0.51
C ASP A 104 -5.48 -3.77 0.06
N ILE A 105 -4.42 -4.49 -0.33
CA ILE A 105 -3.16 -3.93 -0.82
C ILE A 105 -3.36 -2.93 -1.97
N PRO A 106 -4.19 -3.23 -3.01
CA PRO A 106 -4.41 -2.28 -4.09
C PRO A 106 -4.97 -0.93 -3.59
N SER A 107 -5.97 -0.94 -2.70
CA SER A 107 -6.58 0.29 -2.19
C SER A 107 -5.60 1.15 -1.37
N ILE A 108 -4.75 0.54 -0.54
CA ILE A 108 -3.75 1.31 0.23
C ILE A 108 -2.64 1.85 -0.66
N PHE A 109 -2.29 1.17 -1.76
CA PHE A 109 -1.32 1.65 -2.74
C PHE A 109 -1.87 2.81 -3.57
N ILE A 110 -3.16 2.78 -3.91
CA ILE A 110 -3.84 3.94 -4.51
C ILE A 110 -3.76 5.14 -3.56
N ARG A 111 -4.01 4.94 -2.26
CA ARG A 111 -3.89 6.00 -1.25
C ARG A 111 -2.46 6.55 -1.15
N TYR A 112 -1.44 5.68 -1.15
CA TYR A 112 -0.04 6.09 -1.14
C TYR A 112 0.31 6.94 -2.36
N LYS A 113 -0.01 6.46 -3.57
CA LYS A 113 0.25 7.19 -4.82
C LYS A 113 -0.52 8.53 -4.88
N ALA A 114 -1.74 8.59 -4.36
CA ALA A 114 -2.50 9.83 -4.27
C ALA A 114 -1.82 10.87 -3.37
N LEU A 115 -1.30 10.46 -2.21
CA LEU A 115 -0.54 11.32 -1.30
C LEU A 115 0.77 11.80 -1.92
N GLU A 116 1.52 10.90 -2.57
CA GLU A 116 2.75 11.24 -3.29
C GLU A 116 2.48 12.26 -4.40
N ASN A 117 1.45 12.04 -5.21
CA ASN A 117 1.07 12.96 -6.28
C ASN A 117 0.67 14.33 -5.74
N LYS A 118 -0.08 14.41 -4.64
CA LYS A 118 -0.46 15.68 -4.01
C LYS A 118 0.77 16.49 -3.57
N LYS A 119 1.80 15.84 -3.05
CA LYS A 119 3.08 16.48 -2.69
C LYS A 119 3.84 16.96 -3.93
N ASN A 120 3.88 16.13 -4.97
CA ASN A 120 4.58 16.46 -6.21
C ASN A 120 3.90 17.61 -6.97
N THR A 121 2.56 17.69 -6.99
CA THR A 121 1.82 18.82 -7.58
C THR A 121 2.20 20.13 -6.89
N ASN A 122 2.24 20.17 -5.56
CA ASN A 122 2.69 21.36 -4.83
C ASN A 122 4.13 21.77 -5.21
N SER A 123 5.01 20.79 -5.46
CA SER A 123 6.37 21.06 -5.91
C SER A 123 6.40 21.67 -7.32
N ILE A 124 5.64 21.11 -8.27
CA ILE A 124 5.53 21.62 -9.64
C ILE A 124 4.94 23.04 -9.65
N ASP A 125 3.85 23.27 -8.92
CA ASP A 125 3.23 24.59 -8.80
C ASP A 125 4.22 25.63 -8.24
N SER A 126 5.02 25.23 -7.24
CA SER A 126 6.06 26.09 -6.68
C SER A 126 7.19 26.42 -7.65
N GLN A 127 7.56 25.48 -8.54
CA GLN A 127 8.57 25.68 -9.57
C GLN A 127 8.05 26.59 -10.68
N ILE A 128 6.82 26.36 -11.14
CA ILE A 128 6.15 27.22 -12.13
C ILE A 128 6.01 28.65 -11.60
N ALA A 129 5.62 28.83 -10.33
CA ALA A 129 5.52 30.16 -9.72
C ALA A 129 6.87 30.90 -9.68
N LYS A 130 7.97 30.19 -9.39
CA LYS A 130 9.33 30.76 -9.43
C LYS A 130 9.76 31.14 -10.84
N ASP A 131 9.47 30.32 -11.84
CA ASP A 131 9.84 30.59 -13.23
C ASP A 131 9.01 31.73 -13.83
N ARG A 132 7.72 31.86 -13.48
CA ARG A 132 6.89 33.00 -13.89
C ARG A 132 7.35 34.33 -13.27
N SER A 133 8.02 34.31 -12.12
CA SER A 133 8.57 35.52 -11.49
C SER A 133 9.84 36.07 -12.15
N LYS A 134 10.39 35.34 -13.14
CA LYS A 134 11.59 35.73 -13.91
C LYS A 134 11.28 36.37 -15.26
N TRP A 135 10.01 36.51 -15.64
CA TRP A 135 9.54 37.17 -16.86
C TRP A 135 8.85 38.49 -16.54
#